data_AF-A0A6V7L7R2-F1
#
_entry.id   AF-A0A6V7L7R2-F1
#
_cell.length_a   1.000
_cell.length_b   1.000
_cell.length_c   1.000
_cell.angle_alpha   90.00
_cell.angle_beta   90.00
_cell.angle_gamma   90.00
#
_symmetry.space_group_name_H-M   'P 1'
#
loop_
_entity.id
_entity.type
_entity.pdbx_description
1 polymer ?
#
loop_
_entity_poly.entity_id
_entity_poly.type
_entity_poly.pdbx_seq_one_letter_code
_entity_poly.pdbx_strand_id
1 'polypeptide(L)' 'MFSFAIRILDSRKPLKKLVTRQNRVLELYSEAIRNNLAPLQRIKYKAIVVIEIHSRDVIEKMYKS' A
#
# COMPACT_ATOMS: atom_id res chain seq x y z
N MET A 1 30.02 13.70 -3.94
CA MET A 1 28.80 13.93 -3.13
C MET A 1 27.51 13.84 -3.95
N PHE A 2 27.39 14.53 -5.09
CA PHE A 2 26.17 14.54 -5.93
C PHE A 2 25.75 13.17 -6.51
N SER A 3 26.71 12.38 -7.01
CA SER A 3 26.44 11.04 -7.59
C SER A 3 25.88 10.03 -6.56
N PHE A 4 26.26 10.17 -5.29
CA PHE A 4 25.78 9.30 -4.21
C PHE A 4 24.30 9.59 -3.86
N ALA A 5 23.91 10.87 -3.84
CA ALA A 5 22.52 11.28 -3.59
C ALA A 5 21.57 10.76 -4.68
N ILE A 6 21.99 10.77 -5.95
CA ILE A 6 21.19 10.25 -7.08
C ILE A 6 20.95 8.74 -6.92
N ARG A 7 21.97 7.96 -6.54
CA ARG A 7 21.84 6.51 -6.32
C ARG A 7 20.84 6.17 -5.21
N ILE A 8 20.81 6.96 -4.13
CA ILE A 8 19.85 6.78 -3.03
C ILE A 8 18.42 7.12 -3.48
N LEU A 9 18.25 8.18 -4.27
CA LEU A 9 16.93 8.54 -4.82
C LEU A 9 16.42 7.45 -5.78
N ASP A 10 17.29 6.90 -6.62
CA ASP A 10 16.95 5.81 -7.53
C ASP A 10 16.58 4.52 -6.79
N SER A 11 17.24 4.19 -5.68
CA SER A 11 16.89 3.01 -4.88
C SER A 11 15.55 3.15 -4.15
N ARG A 12 15.07 4.38 -3.92
CA ARG A 12 13.76 4.65 -3.28
C ARG A 12 12.58 4.69 -4.28
N LYS A 13 12.83 4.85 -5.59
CA LYS A 13 11.78 4.85 -6.64
C LYS A 13 10.88 3.60 -6.64
N PRO A 14 11.40 2.36 -6.46
CA PRO A 14 10.57 1.16 -6.38
C PRO A 14 9.58 1.20 -5.20
N LEU A 15 10.01 1.70 -4.04
CA LEU A 15 9.16 1.83 -2.85
C LEU A 15 8.03 2.84 -3.07
N LYS A 16 8.33 3.99 -3.70
CA LYS A 16 7.30 4.97 -4.08
C LYS A 16 6.24 4.34 -5.01
N LYS A 17 6.68 3.56 -6.00
CA LYS A 17 5.77 2.85 -6.92
C LYS A 17 4.90 1.80 -6.21
N LEU A 18 5.47 1.10 -5.22
CA LEU A 18 4.74 0.15 -4.36
C LEU A 18 3.64 0.83 -3.54
N VAL A 19 3.94 1.96 -2.87
CA VAL A 19 2.95 2.74 -2.12
C VAL A 19 1.79 3.18 -3.01
N THR A 20 2.09 3.70 -4.21
CA THR A 20 1.04 4.09 -5.17
C THR A 20 0.16 2.91 -5.57
N ARG A 21 0.73 1.72 -5.79
CA ARG A 21 -0.03 0.52 -6.14
C ARG A 21 -0.93 0.08 -4.99
N GLN A 22 -0.43 0.09 -3.75
CA GLN A 22 -1.22 -0.29 -2.57
C GLN A 22 -2.37 0.68 -2.29
N ASN A 23 -2.17 1.98 -2.49
CA ASN A 23 -3.26 2.95 -2.38
C ASN A 23 -4.41 2.65 -3.35
N ARG A 24 -4.10 2.32 -4.60
CA ARG A 24 -5.11 1.92 -5.59
C ARG A 24 -5.84 0.63 -5.19
N VAL A 25 -5.13 -0.33 -4.61
CA VAL A 25 -5.74 -1.57 -4.10
C VAL A 25 -6.68 -1.29 -2.92
N LEU A 26 -6.29 -0.41 -2.00
CA LEU A 26 -7.11 0.01 -0.87
C LEU A 26 -8.38 0.77 -1.31
N GLU A 27 -8.30 1.58 -2.36
CA GLU A 27 -9.47 2.22 -2.96
C GLU A 27 -10.49 1.18 -3.46
N LEU A 28 -10.02 0.16 -4.20
CA LEU A 28 -10.86 -0.93 -4.69
C LEU A 28 -11.52 -1.71 -3.56
N TYR A 29 -10.78 -2.00 -2.49
CA TYR A 29 -11.35 -2.66 -1.31
C TYR A 29 -12.36 -1.78 -0.57
N SER A 30 -12.10 -0.48 -0.50
CA SER A 30 -13.00 0.49 0.12
C SER A 30 -14.32 0.64 -0.65
N GLU A 31 -14.28 0.55 -1.98
CA GLU A 31 -15.47 0.46 -2.82
C GLU A 31 -16.21 -0.88 -2.62
N ALA A 32 -15.49 -2.00 -2.63
CA ALA A 32 -16.10 -3.32 -2.45
C ALA A 32 -16.84 -3.45 -1.11
N ILE A 33 -16.29 -2.91 -0.02
CA ILE A 33 -16.92 -2.97 1.31
C ILE A 33 -18.19 -2.10 1.39
N ARG A 34 -18.24 -0.99 0.64
CA ARG A 34 -19.43 -0.12 0.55
C ARG A 34 -20.58 -0.77 -0.22
N ASN A 35 -20.29 -1.75 -1.08
CA ASN A 35 -21.29 -2.51 -1.81
C ASN A 35 -21.92 -3.64 -0.98
N ASN A 36 -22.95 -4.27 -1.53
CA ASN A 36 -23.59 -5.42 -0.92
C ASN A 36 -22.69 -6.67 -1.05
N LEU A 37 -22.12 -7.11 0.08
CA LEU A 37 -21.30 -8.31 0.19
C LEU A 37 -22.00 -9.34 1.07
N ALA A 38 -21.87 -10.63 0.72
CA ALA A 38 -22.31 -11.69 1.63
C ALA A 38 -21.54 -11.62 2.97
N PRO A 39 -22.14 -12.04 4.10
CA PRO A 39 -21.53 -11.89 5.43
C PRO A 39 -20.11 -12.44 5.53
N LEU A 40 -19.86 -13.63 4.95
CA LEU A 40 -18.54 -14.25 4.93
C LEU A 40 -17.53 -13.47 4.08
N GLN A 41 -17.95 -12.92 2.94
CA GLN A 41 -17.08 -12.09 2.10
C GLN A 41 -16.68 -10.81 2.82
N ARG A 42 -17.61 -10.17 3.52
CA ARG A 42 -17.33 -8.94 4.29
C ARG A 42 -16.24 -9.16 5.33
N ILE A 43 -16.26 -10.29 6.04
CA ILE A 43 -15.22 -10.63 7.02
C ILE A 43 -13.87 -10.82 6.33
N LYS A 44 -13.82 -11.56 5.21
CA LYS A 44 -12.60 -11.77 4.42
C LYS A 44 -12.01 -10.46 3.90
N TYR A 45 -12.85 -9.60 3.31
CA TYR A 45 -12.43 -8.28 2.82
C TYR A 45 -11.88 -7.40 3.95
N LYS A 46 -12.54 -7.39 5.11
CA LYS A 46 -12.06 -6.63 6.28
C LYS A 46 -10.67 -7.11 6.73
N ALA A 47 -10.45 -8.42 6.78
CA ALA A 47 -9.14 -8.98 7.14
C ALA A 47 -8.05 -8.57 6.13
N ILE A 48 -8.34 -8.67 4.83
CA ILE A 48 -7.40 -8.28 3.77
C ILE A 48 -7.05 -6.79 3.86
N VAL A 49 -8.04 -5.92 4.06
CA VAL A 49 -7.80 -4.47 4.18
C VAL A 49 -6.86 -4.13 5.32
N VAL A 50 -6.98 -4.79 6.47
CA VAL A 50 -6.07 -4.57 7.61
C VAL A 50 -4.63 -4.95 7.25
N ILE A 51 -4.43 -6.08 6.58
CA ILE A 51 -3.10 -6.55 6.15
C ILE A 51 -2.48 -5.58 5.14
N GLU A 52 -3.27 -5.08 4.18
CA GLU A 52 -2.80 -4.15 3.15
C GLU A 52 -2.44 -2.78 3.72
N ILE A 53 -3.23 -2.26 4.68
CA ILE A 53 -2.90 -1.01 5.39
C ILE A 53 -1.57 -1.17 6.13
N HIS A 54 -1.41 -2.25 6.90
CA HIS A 54 -0.15 -2.50 7.63
C HIS A 54 1.05 -2.59 6.68
N SER A 55 0.91 -3.34 5.59
CA SER A 55 1.97 -3.49 4.59
C SER A 55 2.37 -2.14 3.96
N ARG A 56 1.38 -1.27 3.69
CA ARG A 56 1.64 0.09 3.19
C ARG A 56 2.38 0.94 4.20
N ASP A 57 1.95 0.93 5.46
CA ASP A 57 2.56 1.75 6.50
C ASP A 57 4.03 1.34 6.74
N VAL A 58 4.35 0.04 6.64
CA VAL A 58 5.73 -0.47 6.68
C VAL A 58 6.55 0.04 5.50
N ILE A 59 6.05 -0.05 4.26
CA ILE A 59 6.75 0.43 3.06
C ILE A 59 6.94 1.95 3.11
N GLU A 60 5.94 2.68 3.58
CA GLU A 60 6.02 4.14 3.73
C GLU A 60 7.09 4.52 4.75
N LYS A 61 7.19 3.79 5.88
CA LYS A 61 8.27 3.94 6.84
C LYS A 61 9.64 3.68 6.20
N MET A 62 9.78 2.60 5.43
CA MET A 62 11.03 2.27 4.71
C MET A 62 11.41 3.32 3.66
N TYR A 63 10.42 3.95 3.01
CA TYR A 63 10.66 5.02 2.03
C TYR A 63 11.08 6.34 2.69
N LYS A 64 10.53 6.67 3.86
CA LYS A 64 10.83 7.91 4.60
C LYS A 64 12.14 7.83 5.40
N SER A 65 12.52 6.63 5.85
CA SER A 65 13.83 6.35 6.49
C SER A 65 14.95 6.49 5.48
#